data_AF-A0A7S2YMN4-F1
#
_entry.id   AF-A0A7S2YMN4-F1
#
_cell.length_a   1.000
_cell.length_b   1.000
_cell.length_c   1.000
_cell.angle_alpha   90.00
_cell.angle_beta   90.00
_cell.angle_gamma   90.00
#
_symmetry.space_group_name_H-M   'P 1'
#
loop_
_entity.id
_entity.type
_entity.pdbx_description
1 polymer ?
#
loop_
_entity_poly.entity_id
_entity_poly.type
_entity_poly.pdbx_seq_one_letter_code
_entity_poly.pdbx_strand_id
1 'polypeptide(L)'
;GGSARGRGYGFSRDSRETTLNNGRRRIQEIASRLRLSNHFVDAAHRLFTIAVEKNFVQGRRTTHVVAACLYIVCRQEKSQHMLIDFSDALQVNVYTLGTCFLKFRRLLGLKLEIIDPALYVYRFAAHLELDE
;
A
#
# COMPACT_ATOMS: atom_id res chain seq x y z
N GLY A 1 44.86 29.70 7.73
CA GLY A 1 43.43 29.85 7.98
C GLY A 1 42.68 28.95 7.02
N GLY A 2 42.13 27.84 7.51
CA GLY A 2 41.45 26.84 6.67
C GLY A 2 40.00 27.21 6.43
N SER A 3 39.59 27.19 5.16
CA SER A 3 38.23 27.50 4.70
C SER A 3 37.23 26.42 5.11
N ALA A 4 36.22 26.80 5.89
CA ALA A 4 35.05 25.96 6.18
C ALA A 4 34.07 26.03 4.99
N ARG A 5 34.06 24.98 4.16
CA ARG A 5 33.06 24.78 3.10
C ARG A 5 31.84 24.06 3.67
N GLY A 6 30.69 24.71 3.59
CA GLY A 6 29.39 24.15 3.93
C GLY A 6 29.07 22.88 3.12
N ARG A 7 28.41 21.92 3.76
CA ARG A 7 27.83 20.74 3.11
C ARG A 7 26.74 20.16 4.00
N GLY A 8 25.47 20.37 3.62
CA GLY A 8 24.33 19.83 4.38
C GLY A 8 23.00 19.71 3.65
N TYR A 9 22.88 20.13 2.38
CA TYR A 9 21.57 20.26 1.70
C TYR A 9 21.33 19.32 0.51
N GLY A 10 22.26 18.43 0.15
CA GLY A 10 22.13 17.55 -1.03
C GLY A 10 21.60 16.14 -0.73
N PHE A 11 21.96 15.54 0.41
CA PHE A 11 21.75 14.11 0.68
C PHE A 11 20.28 13.71 0.91
N SER A 12 19.46 14.63 1.43
CA SER A 12 18.08 14.33 1.85
C SER A 12 17.11 14.26 0.67
N ARG A 13 17.34 15.03 -0.39
CA ARG A 13 16.48 15.05 -1.59
C ARG A 13 16.64 13.78 -2.42
N ASP A 14 17.88 13.35 -2.66
CA ASP A 14 18.20 12.10 -3.37
C ASP A 14 17.68 10.87 -2.62
N SER A 15 17.76 10.88 -1.29
CA SER A 15 17.25 9.78 -0.45
C SER A 15 15.72 9.63 -0.54
N ARG A 16 14.99 10.76 -0.59
CA ARG A 16 13.54 10.75 -0.73
C ARG A 16 13.12 10.28 -2.11
N GLU A 17 13.77 10.77 -3.16
CA GLU A 17 13.50 10.35 -4.54
C GLU A 17 13.77 8.85 -4.75
N THR A 18 14.88 8.35 -4.21
CA THR A 18 15.21 6.91 -4.21
C THR A 18 14.13 6.09 -3.51
N THR A 19 13.63 6.58 -2.37
CA THR A 19 12.54 5.92 -1.63
C THR A 19 11.25 5.85 -2.45
N LEU A 20 10.88 6.92 -3.15
CA LEU A 20 9.69 6.96 -4.00
C LEU A 20 9.84 6.03 -5.21
N ASN A 21 10.99 6.05 -5.88
CA ASN A 21 11.28 5.16 -7.01
C ASN A 21 11.22 3.68 -6.61
N ASN A 22 11.82 3.33 -5.47
CA ASN A 22 11.75 1.98 -4.92
C ASN A 22 10.31 1.61 -4.51
N GLY A 23 9.56 2.54 -3.93
CA GLY A 23 8.15 2.38 -3.63
C GLY A 23 7.30 2.07 -4.87
N ARG A 24 7.50 2.83 -5.96
CA ARG A 24 6.78 2.63 -7.22
C ARG A 24 7.02 1.24 -7.82
N ARG A 25 8.28 0.79 -7.85
CA ARG A 25 8.64 -0.55 -8.32
C ARG A 25 7.90 -1.63 -7.51
N ARG A 26 7.89 -1.50 -6.19
CA ARG A 26 7.21 -2.44 -5.29
C ARG A 26 5.68 -2.44 -5.48
N ILE A 27 5.09 -1.27 -5.67
CA ILE A 27 3.65 -1.14 -6.00
C ILE A 27 3.35 -1.92 -7.28
N GLN A 28 4.17 -1.71 -8.32
CA GLN A 28 3.98 -2.36 -9.60
C GLN A 28 4.14 -3.89 -9.51
N GLU A 29 5.12 -4.38 -8.76
CA GLU A 29 5.30 -5.81 -8.49
C GLU A 29 4.04 -6.43 -7.86
N ILE A 30 3.51 -5.83 -6.79
CA ILE A 30 2.34 -6.35 -6.09
C ILE A 30 1.09 -6.24 -6.96
N ALA A 31 0.91 -5.10 -7.65
CA ALA A 31 -0.20 -4.89 -8.57
C ALA A 31 -0.22 -5.95 -9.68
N SER A 32 0.95 -6.30 -10.23
CA SER A 32 1.04 -7.34 -11.27
C SER A 32 0.62 -8.72 -10.76
N ARG A 33 1.03 -9.10 -9.54
CA ARG A 33 0.63 -10.37 -8.91
C ARG A 33 -0.88 -10.45 -8.69
N LEU A 34 -1.50 -9.31 -8.36
CA LEU A 34 -2.94 -9.19 -8.14
C LEU A 34 -3.70 -8.83 -9.42
N ARG A 35 -3.05 -8.80 -10.59
CA ARG A 35 -3.67 -8.42 -11.88
C ARG A 35 -4.39 -7.06 -11.84
N LEU A 36 -3.90 -6.12 -11.03
CA LEU A 36 -4.37 -4.75 -10.98
C LEU A 36 -3.80 -3.95 -12.16
N SER A 37 -4.65 -3.21 -12.85
CA SER A 37 -4.24 -2.33 -13.96
C SER A 37 -3.44 -1.11 -13.49
N ASN A 38 -2.70 -0.48 -14.41
CA ASN A 38 -1.79 0.63 -14.13
C ASN A 38 -2.44 1.83 -13.40
N HIS A 39 -3.73 2.09 -13.59
CA HIS A 39 -4.38 3.19 -12.87
C HIS A 39 -4.35 2.99 -11.34
N PHE A 40 -4.41 1.75 -10.83
CA PHE A 40 -4.23 1.44 -9.42
C PHE A 40 -2.80 1.74 -8.96
N VAL A 41 -1.81 1.44 -9.79
CA VAL A 41 -0.39 1.70 -9.50
C VAL A 41 -0.15 3.20 -9.33
N ASP A 42 -0.66 4.02 -10.25
CA ASP A 42 -0.46 5.46 -10.20
C ASP A 42 -1.19 6.10 -9.01
N ALA A 43 -2.42 5.69 -8.73
CA ALA A 43 -3.16 6.15 -7.56
C ALA A 43 -2.48 5.72 -6.24
N ALA A 44 -2.03 4.47 -6.15
CA ALA A 44 -1.32 3.97 -4.97
C ALA A 44 0.03 4.67 -4.78
N HIS A 45 0.72 5.01 -5.87
CA HIS A 45 1.97 5.76 -5.81
C HIS A 45 1.76 7.18 -5.27
N ARG A 46 0.66 7.86 -5.64
CA ARG A 46 0.29 9.15 -5.04
C ARG A 46 0.06 9.03 -3.53
N LEU A 47 -0.65 7.99 -3.08
CA LEU A 47 -0.82 7.72 -1.65
C LEU A 47 0.52 7.41 -0.96
N PHE A 48 1.41 6.69 -1.63
CA PHE A 48 2.73 6.37 -1.09
C PHE A 48 3.60 7.64 -0.94
N THR A 49 3.52 8.59 -1.87
CA THR A 49 4.17 9.90 -1.73
C THR A 49 3.71 10.62 -0.46
N ILE A 50 2.38 10.64 -0.21
CA ILE A 50 1.82 11.21 1.03
C ILE A 50 2.33 10.44 2.26
N ALA A 51 2.42 9.11 2.18
CA ALA A 51 2.95 8.28 3.26
C ALA A 51 4.41 8.63 3.59
N VAL A 52 5.24 8.91 2.58
CA VAL A 52 6.63 9.35 2.76
C VAL A 52 6.66 10.75 3.39
N GLU A 53 5.87 11.69 2.89
CA GLU A 53 5.82 13.07 3.41
C GLU A 53 5.32 13.16 4.85
N LYS A 54 4.41 12.26 5.24
CA LYS A 54 3.88 12.16 6.60
C LYS A 54 4.74 11.25 7.51
N ASN A 55 5.95 10.86 7.07
CA ASN A 55 6.85 9.95 7.78
C ASN A 55 6.21 8.60 8.16
N PHE A 56 5.15 8.19 7.46
CA PHE A 56 4.46 6.93 7.71
C PHE A 56 5.31 5.72 7.32
N VAL A 57 6.31 5.89 6.45
CA VAL A 57 7.26 4.84 6.08
C VAL A 57 8.32 4.55 7.16
N GLN A 58 8.58 5.49 8.08
CA GLN A 58 9.63 5.35 9.09
C GLN A 58 9.26 4.29 10.13
N GLY A 59 10.21 3.39 10.44
CA GLY A 59 10.00 2.30 11.40
C GLY A 59 9.03 1.21 10.92
N ARG A 60 8.61 1.25 9.65
CA ARG A 60 7.70 0.27 9.05
C ARG A 60 8.34 -0.40 7.85
N ARG A 61 8.00 -1.68 7.61
CA ARG A 61 8.40 -2.34 6.37
C ARG A 61 7.71 -1.67 5.19
N THR A 62 8.47 -1.23 4.20
CA THR A 62 7.94 -0.56 3.00
C THR A 62 6.89 -1.41 2.29
N THR A 63 7.03 -2.75 2.28
CA THR A 63 6.01 -3.67 1.75
C THR A 63 4.64 -3.47 2.37
N HIS A 64 4.56 -3.33 3.69
CA HIS A 64 3.29 -3.19 4.40
C HIS A 64 2.63 -1.86 4.05
N VAL A 65 3.43 -0.80 3.93
CA VAL A 65 2.93 0.54 3.57
C VAL A 65 2.43 0.56 2.13
N VAL A 66 3.20 -0.01 1.20
CA VAL A 66 2.83 -0.15 -0.21
C VAL A 66 1.53 -0.96 -0.35
N ALA A 67 1.41 -2.08 0.35
CA ALA A 67 0.20 -2.90 0.36
C ALA A 67 -1.00 -2.12 0.89
N ALA A 68 -0.82 -1.36 1.99
CA ALA A 68 -1.86 -0.50 2.54
C ALA A 68 -2.30 0.60 1.54
N CYS A 69 -1.37 1.21 0.80
CA CYS A 69 -1.69 2.18 -0.25
C CYS A 69 -2.54 1.54 -1.35
N LEU A 70 -2.09 0.40 -1.90
CA LEU A 70 -2.84 -0.31 -2.95
C LEU A 70 -4.23 -0.75 -2.47
N TYR A 71 -4.32 -1.31 -1.26
CA TYR A 71 -5.60 -1.77 -0.72
C TYR A 71 -6.58 -0.61 -0.47
N ILE A 72 -6.11 0.57 -0.04
CA ILE A 72 -6.97 1.76 0.06
C ILE A 72 -7.55 2.12 -1.31
N VAL A 73 -6.74 2.16 -2.37
CA VAL A 73 -7.24 2.46 -3.73
C VAL A 73 -8.24 1.41 -4.18
N CYS A 74 -7.95 0.12 -3.97
CA CYS A 74 -8.88 -0.96 -4.28
C CYS A 74 -10.24 -0.77 -3.59
N ARG A 75 -10.24 -0.31 -2.34
CA ARG A 75 -11.45 -0.03 -1.57
C ARG A 75 -12.20 1.21 -2.06
N GLN A 76 -11.49 2.25 -2.50
CA GLN A 76 -12.10 3.45 -3.08
C GLN A 76 -12.77 3.16 -4.41
N GLU A 77 -12.13 2.33 -5.25
CA GLU A 77 -12.63 1.90 -6.57
C GLU A 77 -13.62 0.72 -6.49
N LYS A 78 -14.00 0.29 -5.28
CA LYS A 78 -14.91 -0.86 -5.04
C LYS A 78 -14.48 -2.14 -5.77
N SER A 79 -13.17 -2.36 -5.87
CA SER A 79 -12.57 -3.53 -6.48
C SER A 79 -12.88 -4.81 -5.69
N GLN A 80 -12.72 -5.97 -6.34
CA GLN A 80 -12.95 -7.28 -5.72
C GLN A 80 -11.83 -7.75 -4.80
N HIS A 81 -10.68 -7.09 -4.83
CA HIS A 81 -9.50 -7.49 -4.07
C HIS A 81 -9.69 -7.30 -2.57
N MET A 82 -9.44 -8.37 -1.83
CA MET A 82 -9.50 -8.44 -0.39
C MET A 82 -8.10 -8.32 0.21
N LEU A 83 -8.04 -7.95 1.48
CA LEU A 83 -6.77 -7.84 2.19
C LEU A 83 -6.01 -9.19 2.27
N ILE A 84 -6.73 -10.31 2.21
CA ILE A 84 -6.13 -11.66 2.19
C ILE A 84 -5.35 -11.91 0.89
N ASP A 85 -5.81 -11.40 -0.25
CA ASP A 85 -5.09 -11.53 -1.52
C ASP A 85 -3.70 -10.86 -1.42
N PHE A 86 -3.61 -9.73 -0.72
CA PHE A 86 -2.33 -9.07 -0.44
C PHE A 86 -1.47 -9.86 0.55
N SER A 87 -2.10 -10.47 1.57
CA SER A 87 -1.42 -11.36 2.52
C SER A 87 -0.77 -12.53 1.80
N ASP A 88 -1.48 -13.16 0.88
CA ASP A 88 -1.02 -14.31 0.12
C ASP A 88 0.05 -13.91 -0.90
N ALA A 89 -0.16 -12.82 -1.64
CA ALA A 89 0.82 -12.30 -2.59
C ALA A 89 2.16 -11.89 -1.94
N LEU A 90 2.13 -11.49 -0.66
CA LEU A 90 3.30 -11.02 0.09
C LEU A 90 3.85 -12.06 1.08
N GLN A 91 3.12 -13.14 1.34
CA GLN A 91 3.39 -14.10 2.41
C GLN A 91 3.56 -13.39 3.77
N VAL A 92 2.62 -12.47 4.08
CA VAL A 92 2.61 -11.68 5.31
C VAL A 92 1.26 -11.83 5.99
N ASN A 93 1.25 -12.12 7.29
CA ASN A 93 0.03 -12.25 8.08
C ASN A 93 -0.95 -11.07 7.86
N VAL A 94 -2.20 -11.41 7.50
CA VAL A 94 -3.29 -10.47 7.22
C VAL A 94 -3.55 -9.46 8.35
N TYR A 95 -3.38 -9.85 9.63
CA TYR A 95 -3.54 -8.94 10.77
C TYR A 95 -2.46 -7.84 10.79
N THR A 96 -1.25 -8.15 10.33
CA THR A 96 -0.16 -7.18 10.22
C THR A 96 -0.46 -6.14 9.14
N LEU A 97 -0.92 -6.59 7.97
CA LEU A 97 -1.34 -5.69 6.89
C LEU A 97 -2.56 -4.87 7.30
N GLY A 98 -3.53 -5.49 7.98
CA GLY A 98 -4.74 -4.83 8.48
C GLY A 98 -4.43 -3.72 9.49
N THR A 99 -3.50 -3.96 10.40
CA THR A 99 -3.03 -2.95 11.35
C THR A 99 -2.37 -1.77 10.63
N CYS A 100 -1.54 -2.04 9.61
CA CYS A 100 -0.90 -0.99 8.82
C CYS A 100 -1.94 -0.16 8.06
N PHE A 101 -2.87 -0.83 7.37
CA PHE A 101 -4.00 -0.22 6.67
C PHE A 101 -4.84 0.67 7.59
N LEU A 102 -5.27 0.18 8.76
CA LEU A 102 -6.11 0.94 9.68
C LEU A 102 -5.41 2.21 10.19
N LYS A 103 -4.11 2.10 10.51
CA LYS A 103 -3.28 3.25 10.91
C LYS A 103 -3.15 4.26 9.78
N PHE A 104 -2.91 3.80 8.56
CA PHE A 104 -2.75 4.69 7.40
C PHE A 104 -4.06 5.37 7.01
N ARG A 105 -5.17 4.62 6.97
CA ARG A 105 -6.53 5.13 6.75
C ARG A 105 -6.88 6.23 7.76
N ARG A 106 -6.58 6.00 9.04
CA ARG A 106 -6.79 6.99 10.11
C ARG A 106 -5.95 8.24 9.89
N LEU A 107 -4.68 8.09 9.51
CA LEU A 107 -3.78 9.21 9.21
C LEU A 107 -4.28 10.06 8.05
N LEU A 108 -4.88 9.45 7.03
CA LEU A 108 -5.47 10.15 5.88
C LEU A 108 -6.88 10.71 6.15
N GLY A 109 -7.50 10.41 7.30
CA GLY A 109 -8.87 10.83 7.60
C GLY A 109 -9.94 10.20 6.70
N LEU A 110 -9.62 9.08 6.04
CA LEU A 110 -10.52 8.45 5.06
C LEU A 110 -11.65 7.68 5.76
N LYS A 111 -12.89 8.01 5.42
CA LYS A 111 -14.07 7.22 5.76
C LYS A 111 -14.33 6.20 4.66
N LEU A 112 -13.72 5.03 4.79
CA LEU A 112 -14.06 3.87 3.97
C LEU A 112 -15.19 3.09 4.66
N GLU A 113 -16.23 2.74 3.89
CA GLU A 113 -17.36 1.93 4.35
C GLU A 113 -16.87 0.64 4.99
N ILE A 114 -17.52 0.20 6.08
CA ILE A 114 -17.25 -1.11 6.66
C ILE A 114 -17.86 -2.12 5.70
N ILE A 115 -17.02 -2.99 5.12
CA ILE A 115 -17.53 -4.12 4.34
C ILE A 115 -17.91 -5.19 5.36
N ASP A 116 -19.18 -5.58 5.33
CA ASP A 116 -19.68 -6.69 6.12
C ASP A 116 -18.86 -7.95 5.80
N PRO A 117 -18.21 -8.57 6.79
CA PRO A 117 -17.49 -9.82 6.60
C PRO A 117 -18.32 -10.91 5.90
N ALA A 118 -19.65 -10.93 6.06
CA ALA A 118 -20.55 -11.89 5.44
C ALA A 118 -20.57 -11.78 3.90
N LEU A 119 -20.35 -10.59 3.34
CA LEU A 119 -20.21 -10.41 1.88
C LEU A 119 -19.02 -11.20 1.33
N TYR A 120 -17.99 -11.44 2.13
CA TYR A 120 -16.84 -12.24 1.69
C TYR A 120 -17.17 -13.73 1.67
N VAL A 121 -17.94 -14.24 2.63
CA VAL A 121 -18.41 -15.63 2.63
C VAL A 121 -19.20 -15.93 1.35
N TYR A 122 -20.08 -15.02 0.95
CA TYR A 122 -20.85 -15.17 -0.29
C TYR A 122 -19.97 -15.19 -1.55
N ARG A 123 -18.94 -14.33 -1.63
CA ARG A 123 -18.01 -14.31 -2.78
C ARG A 123 -17.10 -15.54 -2.84
N PHE A 124 -16.64 -16.03 -1.69
CA PHE A 124 -15.88 -17.27 -1.59
C PHE A 124 -16.73 -18.47 -2.00
N ALA A 125 -17.98 -18.56 -1.51
CA ALA A 125 -18.92 -19.60 -1.91
C ALA A 125 -19.19 -19.57 -3.43
N ALA A 126 -19.32 -18.38 -4.02
CA ALA A 126 -19.51 -18.22 -5.47
C ALA A 126 -18.28 -18.62 -6.31
N HIS A 127 -17.07 -18.53 -5.75
CA HIS A 127 -15.84 -19.00 -6.42
C HIS A 127 -15.53 -20.48 -6.13
N LEU A 128 -16.26 -21.10 -5.21
CA LEU A 128 -16.00 -22.47 -4.79
C LEU A 128 -16.69 -23.52 -5.67
N GLU A 129 -17.38 -23.12 -6.76
CA GLU A 129 -18.08 -23.97 -7.73
C GLU A 129 -18.42 -25.35 -7.13
N LEU A 130 -19.39 -25.37 -6.21
CA LEU A 130 -20.09 -26.60 -5.89
C LEU A 130 -20.99 -26.90 -7.11
N ASP A 131 -20.36 -27.28 -8.22
CA ASP A 131 -21.03 -28.04 -9.25
C ASP A 131 -21.39 -29.39 -8.61
N GLU A 132 -22.69 -29.69 -8.55
CA GLU A 132 -23.18 -31.06 -8.38
C GLU A 132 -22.76 -31.96 -9.56
#